data_AF-A0A9D1EDH5-F1
#
_entry.id   AF-A0A9D1EDH5-F1
#
_cell.length_a   1.000
_cell.length_b   1.000
_cell.length_c   1.000
_cell.angle_alpha   90.00
_cell.angle_beta   90.00
_cell.angle_gamma   90.00
#
_symmetry.space_group_name_H-M   'P 1'
#
loop_
_entity.id
_entity.type
_entity.pdbx_description
1 polymer ?
#
loop_
_entity_poly.entity_id
_entity_poly.type
_entity_poly.pdbx_seq_one_letter_code
_entity_poly.pdbx_strand_id
1 'polypeptide(L)'
;MHKWYENQEDSLAVVVASRIRILRNFKSYLFPTRLTNEQKSDLSILVEDKLNQLPVVLEKKFENYMLNEISDTNRTALRERQVINKFSSENKAGVGLILSEDESVSLTINGMDHLRMQISRCGMELDEVWQEMNQLDDFVNKQFEYAFHEKFGYMTVYPTNVGTGMRAYLILHLPMLSSSKRFRALLNEISRYGVTVKGAFGEGQDNDGNMFVLYNQKTLGLSEKDIIQVLTKVARQLASQEKAVRRQVLTTHRLELEDSIYRSYGTLKYAKNLSLKETIDHLSQIRLGQEEGLLSFKEPCNCYKMMLGVQNANLQTYWDRQIEEKALNRARATYIQRQIPELREE
;
A
#
# COMPACT_ATOMS: atom_id res chain seq x y z
N MET A 1 3.19 16.55 10.20
CA MET A 1 3.38 15.17 10.69
C MET A 1 3.94 14.35 9.53
N HIS A 2 4.89 13.44 9.77
CA HIS A 2 5.41 12.56 8.70
C HIS A 2 4.33 11.59 8.23
N LYS A 3 4.32 11.29 6.93
CA LYS A 3 3.41 10.28 6.38
C LYS A 3 3.87 8.89 6.86
N TRP A 4 2.95 7.94 7.01
CA TRP A 4 3.27 6.63 7.61
C TRP A 4 4.42 5.92 6.88
N TYR A 5 4.48 6.01 5.55
CA TYR A 5 5.52 5.39 4.72
C TYR A 5 6.88 6.10 4.81
N GLU A 6 6.96 7.29 5.42
CA GLU A 6 8.21 8.00 5.69
C GLU A 6 8.89 7.47 6.95
N ASN A 7 8.12 6.93 7.90
CA ASN A 7 8.61 6.40 9.17
C ASN A 7 9.34 5.03 9.04
N GLN A 8 9.78 4.63 7.83
CA GLN A 8 10.51 3.38 7.60
C GLN A 8 12.00 3.44 7.97
N GLU A 9 12.46 4.49 8.65
CA GLU A 9 13.89 4.68 8.93
C GLU A 9 14.54 3.50 9.67
N ASP A 10 13.76 2.60 10.31
CA ASP A 10 14.28 1.48 11.12
C ASP A 10 13.91 0.05 10.67
N SER A 11 13.20 -0.17 9.55
CA SER A 11 12.80 -1.52 9.13
C SER A 11 13.36 -1.93 7.76
N LEU A 12 14.64 -2.30 7.75
CA LEU A 12 15.32 -3.07 6.68
C LEU A 12 14.85 -4.54 6.63
N ALA A 13 13.58 -4.78 6.96
CA ALA A 13 12.99 -6.11 6.94
C ALA A 13 12.46 -6.45 5.54
N VAL A 14 12.48 -7.73 5.20
CA VAL A 14 11.85 -8.25 3.97
C VAL A 14 10.37 -7.83 3.86
N VAL A 15 9.66 -7.76 5.00
CA VAL A 15 8.29 -7.23 5.04
C VAL A 15 8.35 -5.72 5.23
N VAL A 16 7.88 -4.99 4.21
CA VAL A 16 7.98 -3.53 4.07
C VAL A 16 6.83 -2.82 4.78
N ALA A 17 5.61 -3.32 4.60
CA ALA A 17 4.41 -2.68 5.11
C ALA A 17 3.26 -3.67 5.32
N SER A 18 2.38 -3.30 6.25
CA SER A 18 1.16 -4.01 6.59
C SER A 18 -0.04 -3.12 6.35
N ARG A 19 -1.14 -3.72 5.90
CA ARG A 19 -2.38 -2.99 5.70
C ARG A 19 -3.59 -3.90 5.87
N ILE A 20 -4.63 -3.38 6.51
CA ILE A 20 -5.94 -4.02 6.55
C ILE A 20 -6.95 -3.07 5.92
N ARG A 21 -7.82 -3.62 5.08
CA ARG A 21 -9.01 -2.95 4.58
C ARG A 21 -10.23 -3.78 4.92
N ILE A 22 -11.27 -3.12 5.40
CA ILE A 22 -12.59 -3.72 5.58
C ILE A 22 -13.64 -2.95 4.76
N LEU A 23 -14.70 -3.65 4.38
CA LEU A 23 -15.85 -3.08 3.68
C LEU A 23 -17.10 -3.24 4.52
N ARG A 24 -17.90 -2.17 4.58
CA ARG A 24 -19.20 -2.16 5.27
C ARG A 24 -20.23 -1.44 4.42
N ASN A 25 -21.47 -1.91 4.48
CA ASN A 25 -22.63 -1.19 3.95
C ASN A 25 -23.61 -0.96 5.09
N PHE A 26 -24.22 0.22 5.15
CA PHE A 26 -25.31 0.51 6.08
C PHE A 26 -26.61 -0.24 5.73
N LYS A 27 -27.29 -0.75 6.76
CA LYS A 27 -28.56 -1.49 6.63
C LYS A 27 -29.72 -0.64 6.13
N SER A 28 -29.78 0.62 6.57
CA SER A 28 -30.89 1.55 6.30
C SER A 28 -30.81 2.23 4.92
N TYR A 29 -29.82 1.89 4.10
CA TYR A 29 -29.57 2.54 2.81
C TYR A 29 -29.45 1.52 1.69
N LEU A 30 -29.92 1.88 0.48
CA LEU A 30 -29.62 1.12 -0.74
C LEU A 30 -28.12 1.18 -1.00
N PHE A 31 -27.53 0.10 -1.54
CA PHE A 31 -26.10 0.09 -1.89
C PHE A 31 -25.71 1.24 -2.84
N PRO A 32 -24.45 1.72 -2.79
CA PRO A 32 -24.02 2.93 -3.50
C PRO A 32 -24.31 2.92 -5.00
N THR A 33 -24.30 1.75 -5.64
CA THR A 33 -24.59 1.61 -7.07
C THR A 33 -26.04 1.96 -7.45
N ARG A 34 -26.94 2.07 -6.46
CA ARG A 34 -28.35 2.42 -6.64
C ARG A 34 -28.69 3.84 -6.18
N LEU A 35 -27.77 4.52 -5.51
CA LEU A 35 -27.96 5.89 -5.04
C LEU A 35 -27.67 6.90 -6.17
N THR A 36 -28.44 7.98 -6.21
CA THR A 36 -28.12 9.14 -7.06
C THR A 36 -26.89 9.87 -6.51
N ASN A 37 -26.24 10.71 -7.33
CA ASN A 37 -25.07 11.48 -6.87
C ASN A 37 -25.41 12.45 -5.74
N GLU A 38 -26.62 13.01 -5.73
CA GLU A 38 -27.13 13.86 -4.65
C GLU A 38 -27.29 13.06 -3.35
N GLN A 39 -27.96 11.91 -3.41
CA GLN A 39 -28.10 11.01 -2.25
C GLN A 39 -26.74 10.54 -1.70
N LYS A 40 -25.77 10.29 -2.57
CA LYS A 40 -24.39 9.98 -2.15
C LYS A 40 -23.75 11.16 -1.44
N SER A 41 -23.90 12.36 -1.97
CA SER A 41 -23.36 13.58 -1.33
C SER A 41 -23.96 13.77 0.05
N ASP A 42 -25.28 13.69 0.18
CA ASP A 42 -25.98 13.84 1.47
C ASP A 42 -25.54 12.78 2.48
N LEU A 43 -25.42 11.52 2.04
CA LEU A 43 -24.95 10.44 2.89
C LEU A 43 -23.49 10.62 3.29
N SER A 44 -22.62 11.10 2.39
CA SER A 44 -21.21 11.37 2.71
C SER A 44 -21.08 12.46 3.77
N ILE A 45 -21.83 13.57 3.63
CA ILE A 45 -21.88 14.66 4.63
C ILE A 45 -22.41 14.14 5.98
N LEU A 46 -23.46 13.33 5.97
CA LEU A 46 -24.03 12.75 7.19
C LEU A 46 -23.03 11.83 7.90
N VAL A 47 -22.32 10.99 7.16
CA VAL A 47 -21.30 10.10 7.74
C VAL A 47 -20.16 10.92 8.33
N GLU A 48 -19.69 11.95 7.63
CA GLU A 48 -18.64 12.85 8.14
C GLU A 48 -19.05 13.53 9.45
N ASP A 49 -20.27 14.06 9.55
CA ASP A 49 -20.79 14.67 10.77
C ASP A 49 -20.87 13.66 11.93
N LYS A 50 -21.41 12.46 11.67
CA LYS A 50 -21.52 11.40 12.68
C LYS A 50 -20.18 10.85 13.15
N LEU A 51 -19.14 10.98 12.34
CA LEU A 51 -17.78 10.54 12.67
C LEU A 51 -16.89 11.69 13.18
N ASN A 52 -17.45 12.83 13.59
CA ASN A 52 -16.69 13.98 14.09
C ASN A 52 -15.82 13.69 15.34
N GLN A 53 -16.12 12.63 16.12
CA GLN A 53 -15.33 12.18 17.26
C GLN A 53 -14.20 11.22 16.88
N LEU A 54 -14.07 10.86 15.60
CA LEU A 54 -13.00 9.99 15.12
C LEU A 54 -11.59 10.47 15.54
N PRO A 55 -11.27 11.78 15.52
CA PRO A 55 -9.98 12.27 15.98
C PRO A 55 -9.65 11.94 17.44
N VAL A 56 -10.66 11.94 18.31
CA VAL A 56 -10.53 11.58 19.73
C VAL A 56 -10.39 10.08 19.88
N VAL A 57 -11.19 9.30 19.14
CA VAL A 57 -11.20 7.84 19.24
C VAL A 57 -9.86 7.24 18.82
N LEU A 58 -9.25 7.72 17.73
CA LEU A 58 -7.99 7.19 17.21
C LEU A 58 -6.77 8.03 17.60
N GLU A 59 -6.94 9.07 18.42
CA GLU A 59 -5.88 10.00 18.84
C GLU A 59 -5.06 10.56 17.66
N LYS A 60 -5.75 10.87 16.56
CA LYS A 60 -5.17 11.30 15.28
C LYS A 60 -5.93 12.49 14.72
N LYS A 61 -5.25 13.34 13.97
CA LYS A 61 -5.92 14.42 13.22
C LYS A 61 -6.39 13.91 11.87
N PHE A 62 -7.58 14.35 11.48
CA PHE A 62 -8.23 13.95 10.23
C PHE A 62 -8.65 15.17 9.42
N GLU A 63 -8.60 15.03 8.11
CA GLU A 63 -9.16 15.95 7.13
C GLU A 63 -10.23 15.22 6.32
N ASN A 64 -11.31 15.94 6.01
CA ASN A 64 -12.41 15.45 5.20
C ASN A 64 -12.35 16.11 3.82
N TYR A 65 -12.62 15.33 2.79
CA TYR A 65 -12.63 15.80 1.41
C TYR A 65 -13.77 15.17 0.62
N MET A 66 -14.37 15.95 -0.27
CA MET A 66 -15.17 15.39 -1.35
C MET A 66 -14.27 15.13 -2.57
N LEU A 67 -14.27 13.91 -3.09
CA LEU A 67 -13.32 13.52 -4.15
C LEU A 67 -13.53 14.27 -5.48
N ASN A 68 -14.71 14.84 -5.71
CA ASN A 68 -15.00 15.71 -6.84
C ASN A 68 -14.38 17.11 -6.71
N GLU A 69 -13.98 17.53 -5.50
CA GLU A 69 -13.29 18.80 -5.24
C GLU A 69 -11.77 18.64 -5.32
N ILE A 70 -11.25 17.42 -5.24
CA ILE A 70 -9.84 17.11 -5.43
C ILE A 70 -9.51 17.05 -6.93
N SER A 71 -8.45 17.76 -7.34
CA SER A 71 -7.94 17.73 -8.72
C SER A 71 -7.62 16.30 -9.18
N ASP A 72 -7.78 16.03 -10.48
CA ASP A 72 -7.58 14.68 -11.04
C ASP A 72 -6.14 14.16 -10.80
N THR A 73 -5.13 15.04 -10.85
CA THR A 73 -3.75 14.70 -10.50
C THR A 73 -3.61 14.32 -9.04
N ASN A 74 -4.12 15.13 -8.10
CA ASN A 74 -4.01 14.83 -6.67
C ASN A 74 -4.79 13.58 -6.27
N ARG A 75 -5.95 13.33 -6.90
CA ARG A 75 -6.72 12.10 -6.68
C ARG A 75 -5.98 10.87 -7.21
N THR A 76 -5.31 10.99 -8.36
CA THR A 76 -4.45 9.92 -8.88
C THR A 76 -3.24 9.70 -7.98
N ALA A 77 -2.66 10.76 -7.40
CA ALA A 77 -1.57 10.68 -6.43
C ALA A 77 -2.02 9.92 -5.15
N LEU A 78 -3.22 10.21 -4.63
CA LEU A 78 -3.82 9.45 -3.52
C LEU A 78 -4.01 7.96 -3.87
N ARG A 79 -4.38 7.64 -5.12
CA ARG A 79 -4.45 6.26 -5.62
C ARG A 79 -3.08 5.60 -5.69
N GLU A 80 -2.06 6.30 -6.18
CA GLU A 80 -0.67 5.80 -6.26
C GLU A 80 -0.07 5.55 -4.86
N ARG A 81 -0.40 6.40 -3.87
CA ARG A 81 -0.10 6.17 -2.44
C ARG A 81 -1.04 5.15 -1.77
N GLN A 82 -1.96 4.58 -2.55
CA GLN A 82 -2.92 3.55 -2.15
C GLN A 82 -3.92 3.97 -1.06
N VAL A 83 -4.10 5.28 -0.83
CA VAL A 83 -5.10 5.85 0.09
C VAL A 83 -6.51 5.49 -0.37
N ILE A 84 -6.78 5.69 -1.67
CA ILE A 84 -8.04 5.33 -2.34
C ILE A 84 -7.82 4.24 -3.39
N ASN A 85 -8.89 3.54 -3.77
CA ASN A 85 -8.82 2.55 -4.85
C ASN A 85 -9.07 3.18 -6.24
N LYS A 86 -8.80 2.42 -7.30
CA LYS A 86 -9.04 2.82 -8.70
C LYS A 86 -10.48 3.30 -8.92
N PHE A 87 -11.46 2.55 -8.40
CA PHE A 87 -12.88 2.89 -8.57
C PHE A 87 -13.22 4.29 -8.05
N SER A 88 -12.81 4.63 -6.82
CA SER A 88 -13.11 5.93 -6.21
C SER A 88 -12.30 7.07 -6.85
N SER A 89 -11.13 6.75 -7.40
CA SER A 89 -10.35 7.69 -8.21
C SER A 89 -11.03 8.04 -9.55
N GLU A 90 -11.81 7.13 -10.12
CA GLU A 90 -12.50 7.30 -11.42
C GLU A 90 -13.95 7.80 -11.24
N ASN A 91 -14.63 7.37 -10.18
CA ASN A 91 -16.02 7.69 -9.86
C ASN A 91 -16.07 8.59 -8.62
N LYS A 92 -15.91 9.90 -8.83
CA LYS A 92 -15.71 10.89 -7.76
C LYS A 92 -16.99 11.58 -7.23
N ALA A 93 -18.09 11.48 -7.96
CA ALA A 93 -19.32 12.22 -7.63
C ALA A 93 -19.98 11.69 -6.35
N GLY A 94 -20.13 12.57 -5.35
CA GLY A 94 -20.72 12.24 -4.04
C GLY A 94 -19.87 11.31 -3.16
N VAL A 95 -18.60 11.08 -3.53
CA VAL A 95 -17.69 10.20 -2.78
C VAL A 95 -16.89 11.03 -1.79
N GLY A 96 -17.10 10.76 -0.49
CA GLY A 96 -16.35 11.38 0.60
C GLY A 96 -15.06 10.62 0.93
N LEU A 97 -14.11 11.31 1.53
CA LEU A 97 -12.85 10.76 2.04
C LEU A 97 -12.53 11.42 3.38
N ILE A 98 -12.44 10.60 4.43
CA ILE A 98 -11.85 10.99 5.72
C ILE A 98 -10.44 10.40 5.76
N LEU A 99 -9.43 11.24 5.95
CA LEU A 99 -8.02 10.87 5.85
C LEU A 99 -7.23 11.42 7.03
N SER A 100 -6.44 10.59 7.70
CA SER A 100 -5.54 11.07 8.74
C SER A 100 -4.40 11.91 8.16
N GLU A 101 -3.88 12.89 8.91
CA GLU A 101 -2.77 13.75 8.44
C GLU A 101 -1.52 12.93 8.02
N ASP A 102 -1.25 11.82 8.72
CA ASP A 102 -0.16 10.88 8.42
C ASP A 102 -0.47 9.89 7.28
N GLU A 103 -1.66 9.98 6.66
CA GLU A 103 -2.18 9.07 5.63
C GLU A 103 -2.26 7.59 6.04
N SER A 104 -2.10 7.26 7.32
CA SER A 104 -2.16 5.88 7.82
C SER A 104 -3.58 5.33 7.80
N VAL A 105 -4.59 6.17 8.05
CA VAL A 105 -6.00 5.79 8.15
C VAL A 105 -6.79 6.50 7.04
N SER A 106 -7.54 5.73 6.25
CA SER A 106 -8.43 6.27 5.23
C SER A 106 -9.81 5.61 5.23
N LEU A 107 -10.85 6.43 5.17
CA LEU A 107 -12.24 5.99 5.03
C LEU A 107 -12.80 6.62 3.76
N THR A 108 -13.01 5.80 2.72
CA THR A 108 -13.73 6.23 1.53
C THR A 108 -15.21 5.94 1.71
N ILE A 109 -16.03 6.97 1.54
CA ILE A 109 -17.48 6.92 1.74
C ILE A 109 -18.16 6.95 0.37
N ASN A 110 -19.14 6.06 0.14
CA ASN A 110 -19.89 5.96 -1.13
C ASN A 110 -19.04 5.60 -2.36
N GLY A 111 -17.99 4.80 -2.17
CA GLY A 111 -17.25 4.15 -3.26
C GLY A 111 -18.07 3.00 -3.89
N MET A 112 -17.48 1.81 -3.96
CA MET A 112 -18.22 0.60 -4.36
C MET A 112 -19.21 0.14 -3.28
N ASP A 113 -18.77 0.20 -2.02
CA ASP A 113 -19.55 -0.05 -0.82
C ASP A 113 -19.68 1.29 -0.06
N HIS A 114 -20.64 1.41 0.86
CA HIS A 114 -20.84 2.65 1.62
C HIS A 114 -19.57 3.07 2.35
N LEU A 115 -18.83 2.11 2.91
CA LEU A 115 -17.57 2.35 3.59
C LEU A 115 -16.49 1.40 3.12
N ARG A 116 -15.35 2.00 2.76
CA ARG A 116 -14.06 1.32 2.65
C ARG A 116 -13.11 1.93 3.66
N MET A 117 -12.87 1.22 4.76
CA MET A 117 -11.96 1.64 5.82
C MET A 117 -10.62 0.92 5.65
N GLN A 118 -9.53 1.65 5.79
CA GLN A 118 -8.18 1.14 5.56
C GLN A 118 -7.20 1.73 6.56
N ILE A 119 -6.34 0.87 7.11
CA ILE A 119 -5.22 1.29 7.96
C ILE A 119 -3.94 0.66 7.42
N SER A 120 -2.88 1.47 7.29
CA SER A 120 -1.56 1.06 6.79
C SER A 120 -0.47 1.43 7.79
N ARG A 121 0.49 0.54 7.98
CA ARG A 121 1.67 0.72 8.84
C ARG A 121 2.92 0.14 8.17
N CYS A 122 4.08 0.62 8.58
CA CYS A 122 5.37 0.06 8.18
C CYS A 122 5.60 -1.30 8.87
N GLY A 123 6.39 -2.16 8.24
CA GLY A 123 6.75 -3.46 8.82
C GLY A 123 5.62 -4.49 8.80
N MET A 124 5.72 -5.49 9.68
CA MET A 124 4.81 -6.64 9.77
C MET A 124 3.91 -6.52 11.03
N GLU A 125 3.04 -5.51 11.02
CA GLU A 125 2.25 -5.04 12.16
C GLU A 125 0.74 -5.32 11.98
N LEU A 126 0.37 -6.49 11.45
CA LEU A 126 -1.04 -6.77 11.13
C LEU A 126 -1.93 -6.87 12.37
N ASP A 127 -1.40 -7.31 13.51
CA ASP A 127 -2.17 -7.42 14.76
C ASP A 127 -2.49 -6.02 15.32
N GLU A 128 -1.51 -5.12 15.30
CA GLU A 128 -1.64 -3.71 15.69
C GLU A 128 -2.58 -2.95 14.75
N VAL A 129 -2.41 -3.15 13.44
CA VAL A 129 -3.33 -2.59 12.43
C VAL A 129 -4.75 -3.10 12.65
N TRP A 130 -4.93 -4.36 13.06
CA TRP A 130 -6.26 -4.91 13.33
C TRP A 130 -6.88 -4.36 14.60
N GLN A 131 -6.10 -4.17 15.67
CA GLN A 131 -6.60 -3.54 16.90
C GLN A 131 -7.16 -2.14 16.63
N GLU A 132 -6.40 -1.32 15.91
CA GLU A 132 -6.82 0.02 15.50
C GLU A 132 -8.05 -0.03 14.56
N MET A 133 -8.06 -0.97 13.61
CA MET A 133 -9.20 -1.16 12.70
C MET A 133 -10.46 -1.60 13.43
N ASN A 134 -10.34 -2.48 14.43
CA ASN A 134 -11.49 -2.95 15.20
C ASN A 134 -12.09 -1.82 16.05
N GLN A 135 -11.24 -0.96 16.63
CA GLN A 135 -11.70 0.24 17.33
C GLN A 135 -12.45 1.20 16.40
N LEU A 136 -11.94 1.37 15.17
CA LEU A 136 -12.60 2.15 14.13
C LEU A 136 -13.96 1.55 13.71
N ASP A 137 -14.00 0.24 13.39
CA ASP A 137 -15.20 -0.48 12.97
C ASP A 137 -16.28 -0.44 14.07
N ASP A 138 -15.90 -0.68 15.33
CA ASP A 138 -16.80 -0.61 16.49
C ASP A 138 -17.35 0.80 16.71
N PHE A 139 -16.52 1.84 16.53
CA PHE A 139 -16.97 3.23 16.64
C PHE A 139 -18.00 3.57 15.57
N VAL A 140 -17.74 3.20 14.31
CA VAL A 140 -18.64 3.47 13.19
C VAL A 140 -19.95 2.68 13.33
N ASN A 141 -19.88 1.41 13.75
CA ASN A 141 -21.07 0.56 13.92
C ASN A 141 -22.03 1.09 15.01
N LYS A 142 -21.52 1.82 16.01
CA LYS A 142 -22.37 2.53 16.99
C LYS A 142 -23.17 3.68 16.39
N GLN A 143 -22.69 4.27 15.31
CA GLN A 143 -23.37 5.38 14.61
C GLN A 143 -24.28 4.88 13.48
N PHE A 144 -23.89 3.79 12.81
CA PHE A 144 -24.62 3.22 11.69
C PHE A 144 -24.67 1.69 11.77
N GLU A 145 -25.87 1.12 11.82
CA GLU A 145 -26.04 -0.33 11.77
C GLU A 145 -25.60 -0.89 10.40
N TYR A 146 -24.72 -1.88 10.43
CA TYR A 146 -24.26 -2.55 9.21
C TYR A 146 -25.27 -3.56 8.64
N ALA A 147 -25.31 -3.65 7.32
CA ALA A 147 -26.00 -4.67 6.56
C ALA A 147 -25.27 -6.01 6.77
N PHE A 148 -25.73 -6.79 7.74
CA PHE A 148 -25.16 -8.06 8.15
C PHE A 148 -26.20 -9.18 8.03
N HIS A 149 -25.76 -10.35 7.59
CA HIS A 149 -26.58 -11.54 7.52
C HIS A 149 -25.92 -12.68 8.31
N GLU A 150 -26.65 -13.34 9.20
CA GLU A 150 -26.11 -14.35 10.13
C GLU A 150 -25.25 -15.43 9.44
N LYS A 151 -25.71 -15.95 8.30
CA LYS A 151 -24.98 -16.95 7.51
C LYS A 151 -23.86 -16.40 6.62
N PHE A 152 -23.98 -15.16 6.14
CA PHE A 152 -23.13 -14.63 5.06
C PHE A 152 -22.20 -13.51 5.53
N GLY A 153 -22.32 -13.04 6.77
CA GLY A 153 -21.53 -11.95 7.32
C GLY A 153 -21.96 -10.58 6.79
N TYR A 154 -20.99 -9.68 6.67
CA TYR A 154 -21.20 -8.33 6.13
C TYR A 154 -21.50 -8.39 4.64
N MET A 155 -22.62 -7.76 4.26
CA MET A 155 -23.10 -7.72 2.88
C MET A 155 -22.32 -6.67 2.10
N THR A 156 -21.82 -7.06 0.93
CA THR A 156 -21.02 -6.20 0.04
C THR A 156 -21.50 -6.32 -1.40
N VAL A 157 -21.13 -5.35 -2.25
CA VAL A 157 -21.51 -5.39 -3.67
C VAL A 157 -20.82 -6.52 -4.44
N TYR A 158 -19.61 -6.89 -4.05
CA TYR A 158 -18.84 -7.95 -4.72
C TYR A 158 -18.83 -9.26 -3.91
N PRO A 159 -19.30 -10.38 -4.49
CA PRO A 159 -19.36 -11.67 -3.79
C PRO A 159 -18.03 -12.13 -3.16
N THR A 160 -16.90 -11.75 -3.75
CA THR A 160 -15.55 -12.10 -3.26
C THR A 160 -15.13 -11.38 -1.98
N ASN A 161 -15.93 -10.45 -1.46
CA ASN A 161 -15.70 -9.78 -0.18
C ASN A 161 -16.76 -10.13 0.88
N VAL A 162 -17.76 -10.96 0.56
CA VAL A 162 -18.78 -11.40 1.52
C VAL A 162 -18.13 -12.17 2.69
N GLY A 163 -18.73 -12.09 3.87
CA GLY A 163 -18.18 -12.64 5.11
C GLY A 163 -17.63 -11.52 6.00
N THR A 164 -16.34 -11.57 6.30
CA THR A 164 -15.66 -10.55 7.12
C THR A 164 -15.56 -9.18 6.44
N GLY A 165 -15.66 -9.12 5.10
CA GLY A 165 -15.35 -7.89 4.35
C GLY A 165 -13.86 -7.51 4.36
N MET A 166 -13.02 -8.32 5.01
CA MET A 166 -11.63 -8.00 5.32
C MET A 166 -10.67 -8.48 4.23
N ARG A 167 -9.77 -7.59 3.82
CA ARG A 167 -8.52 -7.95 3.15
C ARG A 167 -7.33 -7.42 3.93
N ALA A 168 -6.49 -8.32 4.39
CA ALA A 168 -5.16 -8.03 4.91
C ALA A 168 -4.14 -8.12 3.77
N TYR A 169 -3.13 -7.25 3.84
CA TYR A 169 -2.07 -7.12 2.87
C TYR A 169 -0.73 -6.99 3.58
N LEU A 170 0.26 -7.71 3.09
CA LEU A 170 1.67 -7.52 3.43
C LEU A 170 2.43 -7.20 2.15
N ILE A 171 3.25 -6.15 2.18
CA ILE A 171 4.18 -5.82 1.10
C ILE A 171 5.53 -6.43 1.45
N LEU A 172 6.07 -7.26 0.54
CA LEU A 172 7.34 -7.94 0.71
C LEU A 172 8.31 -7.53 -0.40
N HIS A 173 9.58 -7.38 -0.06
CA HIS A 173 10.67 -7.20 -1.02
C HIS A 173 11.44 -8.51 -1.17
N LEU A 174 11.29 -9.17 -2.32
CA LEU A 174 11.80 -10.51 -2.56
C LEU A 174 12.78 -10.55 -3.75
N PRO A 175 13.86 -9.75 -3.77
CA PRO A 175 14.73 -9.61 -4.93
C PRO A 175 15.46 -10.90 -5.32
N MET A 176 15.83 -11.74 -4.36
CA MET A 176 16.58 -12.97 -4.67
C MET A 176 15.65 -14.16 -4.89
N LEU A 177 14.62 -14.32 -4.07
CA LEU A 177 13.66 -15.41 -4.17
C LEU A 177 12.85 -15.32 -5.46
N SER A 178 12.47 -14.11 -5.91
CA SER A 178 11.70 -13.92 -7.16
C SER A 178 12.47 -14.36 -8.40
N SER A 179 13.80 -14.23 -8.38
CA SER A 179 14.69 -14.64 -9.49
C SER A 179 14.83 -16.16 -9.62
N SER A 180 14.44 -16.91 -8.59
CA SER A 180 14.51 -18.37 -8.59
C SER A 180 13.50 -18.97 -9.56
N LYS A 181 13.94 -19.95 -10.36
CA LYS A 181 13.05 -20.76 -11.22
C LYS A 181 11.92 -21.46 -10.45
N ARG A 182 12.08 -21.66 -9.14
CA ARG A 182 11.09 -22.29 -8.26
C ARG A 182 10.06 -21.31 -7.69
N PHE A 183 10.21 -20.01 -7.90
CA PHE A 183 9.35 -19.00 -7.30
C PHE A 183 7.87 -19.20 -7.68
N ARG A 184 7.58 -19.41 -8.97
CA ARG A 184 6.20 -19.66 -9.43
C ARG A 184 5.59 -20.93 -8.79
N ALA A 185 6.39 -21.98 -8.62
CA ALA A 185 5.93 -23.21 -7.97
C ALA A 185 5.62 -22.97 -6.49
N LEU A 186 6.46 -22.20 -5.79
CA LEU A 186 6.23 -21.76 -4.42
C LEU A 186 4.94 -20.94 -4.30
N LEU A 187 4.68 -20.00 -5.22
CA LEU A 187 3.45 -19.21 -5.23
C LEU A 187 2.19 -20.09 -5.40
N ASN A 188 2.28 -21.14 -6.22
CA ASN A 188 1.19 -22.11 -6.40
C ASN A 188 0.99 -23.02 -5.18
N GLU A 189 2.04 -23.27 -4.39
CA GLU A 189 1.94 -24.03 -3.15
C GLU A 189 1.25 -23.20 -2.07
N ILE A 190 1.66 -21.94 -1.89
CA ILE A 190 1.08 -21.08 -0.86
C ILE A 190 -0.38 -20.72 -1.15
N SER A 191 -0.80 -20.70 -2.42
CA SER A 191 -2.19 -20.38 -2.79
C SER A 191 -3.21 -21.39 -2.24
N ARG A 192 -2.76 -22.61 -1.93
CA ARG A 192 -3.59 -23.64 -1.28
C ARG A 192 -4.03 -23.24 0.13
N TYR A 193 -3.29 -22.34 0.80
CA TYR A 193 -3.66 -21.77 2.09
C TYR A 193 -4.63 -20.59 1.99
N GLY A 194 -5.16 -20.29 0.78
CA GLY A 194 -6.13 -19.21 0.57
C GLY A 194 -5.52 -17.82 0.53
N VAL A 195 -4.21 -17.72 0.27
CA VAL A 195 -3.48 -16.46 0.06
C VAL A 195 -3.08 -16.31 -1.40
N THR A 196 -2.79 -15.09 -1.83
CA THR A 196 -2.36 -14.79 -3.19
C THR A 196 -1.25 -13.76 -3.16
N VAL A 197 -0.35 -13.84 -4.15
CA VAL A 197 0.74 -12.88 -4.34
C VAL A 197 0.60 -12.22 -5.70
N LYS A 198 0.86 -10.92 -5.77
CA LYS A 198 0.95 -10.13 -7.01
C LYS A 198 2.03 -9.06 -6.90
N GLY A 199 2.46 -8.47 -8.01
CA GLY A 199 3.32 -7.29 -8.00
C GLY A 199 2.68 -6.11 -7.25
N ALA A 200 3.50 -5.38 -6.50
CA ALA A 200 3.08 -4.15 -5.81
C ALA A 200 3.13 -2.92 -6.73
N PHE A 201 4.06 -2.94 -7.68
CA PHE A 201 4.26 -1.93 -8.72
C PHE A 201 4.24 -2.60 -10.10
N GLY A 202 3.90 -1.82 -11.13
CA GLY A 202 3.69 -2.31 -12.50
C GLY A 202 2.23 -2.67 -12.79
N GLU A 203 1.94 -3.02 -14.04
CA GLU A 203 0.61 -3.41 -14.49
C GLU A 203 0.53 -4.92 -14.77
N GLY A 204 -0.63 -5.54 -14.48
CA GLY A 204 -0.86 -6.95 -14.79
C GLY A 204 0.04 -7.90 -14.00
N GLN A 205 0.96 -8.58 -14.70
CA GLN A 205 1.90 -9.56 -14.13
C GLN A 205 3.31 -9.00 -13.90
N ASP A 206 3.52 -7.70 -14.17
CA ASP A 206 4.79 -7.04 -13.87
C ASP A 206 5.07 -7.04 -12.36
N ASN A 207 6.35 -7.15 -12.00
CA ASN A 207 6.83 -7.16 -10.61
C ASN A 207 7.99 -6.17 -10.47
N ASP A 208 7.73 -4.92 -10.82
CA ASP A 208 8.75 -3.86 -10.78
C ASP A 208 9.29 -3.71 -9.34
N GLY A 209 10.61 -3.62 -9.21
CA GLY A 209 11.29 -3.49 -7.92
C GLY A 209 11.24 -4.72 -7.03
N ASN A 210 10.87 -5.89 -7.54
CA ASN A 210 10.74 -7.12 -6.74
C ASN A 210 9.87 -6.94 -5.49
N MET A 211 8.87 -6.05 -5.57
CA MET A 211 7.93 -5.77 -4.51
C MET A 211 6.63 -6.54 -4.76
N PHE A 212 6.20 -7.28 -3.75
CA PHE A 212 5.08 -8.21 -3.85
C PHE A 212 4.05 -7.90 -2.78
N VAL A 213 2.77 -7.96 -3.13
CA VAL A 213 1.65 -7.89 -2.21
C VAL A 213 1.14 -9.30 -1.95
N LEU A 214 1.31 -9.80 -0.74
CA LEU A 214 0.67 -11.00 -0.21
C LEU A 214 -0.65 -10.61 0.44
N TYR A 215 -1.76 -11.26 0.07
CA TYR A 215 -3.09 -10.96 0.62
C TYR A 215 -3.98 -12.19 0.69
N ASN A 216 -5.02 -12.16 1.54
CA ASN A 216 -6.01 -13.23 1.61
C ASN A 216 -7.02 -13.15 0.44
N GLN A 217 -7.33 -14.31 -0.12
CA GLN A 217 -8.37 -14.45 -1.14
C GLN A 217 -9.73 -14.79 -0.52
N LYS A 218 -9.74 -15.57 0.56
CA LYS A 218 -10.96 -15.97 1.26
C LYS A 218 -11.35 -14.92 2.31
N THR A 219 -12.63 -14.56 2.32
CA THR A 219 -13.23 -13.62 3.28
C THR A 219 -14.41 -14.22 4.05
N LEU A 220 -14.96 -15.34 3.59
CA LEU A 220 -16.09 -16.05 4.21
C LEU A 220 -15.62 -17.37 4.83
N GLY A 221 -16.18 -17.70 6.01
CA GLY A 221 -15.90 -18.96 6.71
C GLY A 221 -14.59 -18.99 7.50
N LEU A 222 -13.94 -17.84 7.66
CA LEU A 222 -12.75 -17.64 8.49
C LEU A 222 -12.97 -16.41 9.37
N SER A 223 -12.41 -16.40 10.58
CA SER A 223 -12.37 -15.18 11.38
C SER A 223 -11.28 -14.22 10.86
N GLU A 224 -11.42 -12.94 11.16
CA GLU A 224 -10.42 -11.91 10.87
C GLU A 224 -9.06 -12.25 11.50
N LYS A 225 -9.07 -12.84 12.71
CA LYS A 225 -7.86 -13.33 13.38
C LYS A 225 -7.20 -14.48 12.64
N ASP A 226 -7.98 -15.44 12.13
CA ASP A 226 -7.43 -16.55 11.34
C ASP A 226 -6.79 -16.05 10.04
N ILE A 227 -7.43 -15.06 9.39
CA ILE A 227 -6.90 -14.41 8.19
C ILE A 227 -5.52 -13.80 8.48
N ILE A 228 -5.40 -13.04 9.58
CA ILE A 228 -4.14 -12.42 10.00
C ILE A 228 -3.08 -13.49 10.30
N GLN A 229 -3.42 -14.52 11.07
CA GLN A 229 -2.48 -15.58 11.45
C GLN A 229 -1.93 -16.33 10.23
N VAL A 230 -2.78 -16.72 9.29
CA VAL A 230 -2.37 -17.41 8.06
C VAL A 230 -1.46 -16.50 7.23
N LEU A 231 -1.83 -15.23 7.04
CA LEU A 231 -1.07 -14.29 6.23
C LEU A 231 0.32 -14.03 6.84
N THR A 232 0.38 -13.78 8.15
CA THR A 232 1.62 -13.58 8.91
C THR A 232 2.52 -14.81 8.85
N LYS A 233 1.98 -16.02 8.98
CA LYS A 233 2.76 -17.26 8.88
C LYS A 233 3.39 -17.43 7.49
N VAL A 234 2.61 -17.23 6.44
CA VAL A 234 3.12 -17.33 5.06
C VAL A 234 4.17 -16.27 4.78
N ALA A 235 3.96 -15.01 5.21
CA ALA A 235 4.93 -13.95 5.05
C ALA A 235 6.26 -14.25 5.77
N ARG A 236 6.21 -14.75 7.00
CA ARG A 236 7.42 -15.19 7.73
C ARG A 236 8.18 -16.28 6.99
N GLN A 237 7.47 -17.25 6.39
CA GLN A 237 8.09 -18.31 5.60
C GLN A 237 8.76 -17.76 4.33
N LEU A 238 8.07 -16.89 3.58
CA LEU A 238 8.64 -16.24 2.39
C LEU A 238 9.86 -15.39 2.75
N ALA A 239 9.78 -14.62 3.84
CA ALA A 239 10.89 -13.81 4.33
C ALA A 239 12.09 -14.65 4.77
N SER A 240 11.85 -15.80 5.41
CA SER A 240 12.91 -16.73 5.80
C SER A 240 13.61 -17.34 4.57
N GLN A 241 12.83 -17.73 3.55
CA GLN A 241 13.36 -18.26 2.30
C GLN A 241 14.17 -17.22 1.53
N GLU A 242 13.67 -15.98 1.42
CA GLU A 242 14.40 -14.85 0.84
C GLU A 242 15.77 -14.68 1.52
N LYS A 243 15.79 -14.58 2.86
CA LYS A 243 17.04 -14.45 3.63
C LYS A 243 17.98 -15.64 3.46
N ALA A 244 17.46 -16.84 3.21
CA ALA A 244 18.30 -18.01 2.92
C ALA A 244 18.98 -17.89 1.56
N VAL A 245 18.23 -17.47 0.53
CA VAL A 245 18.79 -17.27 -0.82
C VAL A 245 19.78 -16.12 -0.84
N ARG A 246 19.48 -14.99 -0.15
CA ARG A 246 20.42 -13.86 -0.04
C ARG A 246 21.76 -14.28 0.56
N ARG A 247 21.75 -15.03 1.66
CA ARG A 247 22.97 -15.58 2.27
C ARG A 247 23.75 -16.46 1.31
N GLN A 248 23.08 -17.32 0.56
CA GLN A 248 23.75 -18.16 -0.45
C GLN A 248 24.42 -17.30 -1.53
N VAL A 249 23.71 -16.30 -2.08
CA VAL A 249 24.26 -15.38 -3.09
C VAL A 249 25.44 -14.59 -2.53
N LEU A 250 25.35 -14.08 -1.30
CA LEU A 250 26.45 -13.38 -0.64
C LEU A 250 27.69 -14.26 -0.42
N THR A 251 27.53 -15.58 -0.27
CA THR A 251 28.69 -16.47 -0.15
C THR A 251 29.38 -16.77 -1.48
N THR A 252 28.64 -16.80 -2.59
CA THR A 252 29.18 -17.24 -3.88
C THR A 252 29.41 -16.11 -4.87
N HIS A 253 28.67 -15.00 -4.77
CA HIS A 253 28.62 -13.90 -5.75
C HIS A 253 28.57 -12.52 -5.07
N ARG A 254 29.32 -12.35 -3.98
CA ARG A 254 29.31 -11.07 -3.22
C ARG A 254 29.69 -9.89 -4.09
N LEU A 255 30.81 -10.01 -4.81
CA LEU A 255 31.38 -8.91 -5.59
C LEU A 255 30.45 -8.49 -6.73
N GLU A 256 29.83 -9.45 -7.42
CA GLU A 256 28.88 -9.18 -8.48
C GLU A 256 27.60 -8.49 -7.96
N LEU A 257 27.13 -8.90 -6.78
CA LEU A 257 26.00 -8.25 -6.13
C LEU A 257 26.33 -6.81 -5.72
N GLU A 258 27.50 -6.61 -5.12
CA GLU A 258 27.99 -5.30 -4.70
C GLU A 258 28.18 -4.35 -5.90
N ASP A 259 28.87 -4.78 -6.95
CA ASP A 259 29.01 -4.01 -8.19
C ASP A 259 27.64 -3.64 -8.79
N SER A 260 26.68 -4.57 -8.81
CA SER A 260 25.32 -4.29 -9.30
C SER A 260 24.59 -3.21 -8.49
N ILE A 261 24.75 -3.22 -7.16
CA ILE A 261 24.17 -2.23 -6.25
C ILE A 261 24.81 -0.85 -6.48
N TYR A 262 26.13 -0.78 -6.56
CA TYR A 262 26.84 0.49 -6.80
C TYR A 262 26.56 1.05 -8.20
N ARG A 263 26.41 0.19 -9.22
CA ARG A 263 25.92 0.62 -10.55
C ARG A 263 24.52 1.20 -10.47
N SER A 264 23.63 0.57 -9.72
CA SER A 264 22.27 1.08 -9.51
C SER A 264 22.29 2.45 -8.82
N TYR A 265 23.17 2.64 -7.83
CA TYR A 265 23.38 3.93 -7.18
C TYR A 265 23.87 4.98 -8.18
N GLY A 266 24.90 4.67 -8.96
CA GLY A 266 25.44 5.56 -9.99
C GLY A 266 24.39 5.96 -11.03
N THR A 267 23.59 5.00 -11.51
CA THR A 267 22.49 5.28 -12.43
C THR A 267 21.49 6.25 -11.81
N LEU A 268 21.00 5.99 -10.59
CA LEU A 268 20.05 6.88 -9.91
C LEU A 268 20.65 8.27 -9.63
N LYS A 269 21.94 8.35 -9.28
CA LYS A 269 22.62 9.59 -8.92
C LYS A 269 22.95 10.47 -10.13
N TYR A 270 23.20 9.90 -11.29
CA TYR A 270 23.74 10.66 -12.44
C TYR A 270 22.88 10.65 -13.70
N ALA A 271 22.01 9.65 -13.90
CA ALA A 271 21.18 9.56 -15.11
C ALA A 271 20.29 10.80 -15.29
N LYS A 272 20.07 11.24 -16.53
CA LYS A 272 19.22 12.42 -16.83
C LYS A 272 17.84 12.06 -17.38
N ASN A 273 17.61 10.77 -17.62
CA ASN A 273 16.38 10.24 -18.17
C ASN A 273 16.16 8.86 -17.55
N LEU A 274 15.16 8.73 -16.67
CA LEU A 274 14.87 7.46 -15.99
C LEU A 274 13.39 7.10 -16.15
N SER A 275 13.13 5.91 -16.71
CA SER A 275 11.77 5.38 -16.77
C SER A 275 11.26 4.99 -15.38
N LEU A 276 9.94 4.85 -15.21
CA LEU A 276 9.36 4.45 -13.92
C LEU A 276 9.87 3.08 -13.47
N LYS A 277 9.80 2.09 -14.37
CA LYS A 277 10.25 0.72 -14.12
C LYS A 277 11.72 0.66 -13.73
N GLU A 278 12.60 1.26 -14.54
CA GLU A 278 14.04 1.32 -14.28
C GLU A 278 14.36 1.98 -12.92
N THR A 279 13.64 3.06 -12.58
CA THR A 279 13.83 3.74 -11.30
C THR A 279 13.46 2.84 -10.13
N ILE A 280 12.30 2.16 -10.19
CA ILE A 280 11.82 1.25 -9.16
C ILE A 280 12.76 0.03 -9.02
N ASP A 281 13.25 -0.51 -10.14
CA ASP A 281 14.19 -1.63 -10.16
C ASP A 281 15.53 -1.26 -9.49
N HIS A 282 16.09 -0.10 -9.80
CA HIS A 282 17.32 0.37 -9.14
C HIS A 282 17.09 0.69 -7.66
N LEU A 283 15.96 1.31 -7.28
CA LEU A 283 15.62 1.54 -5.87
C LEU A 283 15.49 0.22 -5.10
N SER A 284 15.01 -0.83 -5.74
CA SER A 284 14.98 -2.18 -5.18
C SER A 284 16.39 -2.72 -4.92
N GLN A 285 17.34 -2.50 -5.83
CA GLN A 285 18.73 -2.92 -5.63
C GLN A 285 19.40 -2.13 -4.50
N ILE A 286 19.18 -0.82 -4.42
CA ILE A 286 19.66 0.00 -3.30
C ILE A 286 19.11 -0.50 -1.97
N ARG A 287 17.81 -0.79 -1.92
CA ARG A 287 17.18 -1.35 -0.72
C ARG A 287 17.85 -2.65 -0.28
N LEU A 288 18.07 -3.58 -1.22
CA LEU A 288 18.79 -4.82 -0.93
C LEU A 288 20.21 -4.56 -0.39
N GLY A 289 20.94 -3.61 -0.98
CA GLY A 289 22.26 -3.22 -0.52
C GLY A 289 22.27 -2.67 0.91
N GLN A 290 21.26 -1.89 1.28
CA GLN A 290 21.09 -1.43 2.66
C GLN A 290 20.76 -2.60 3.61
N GLU A 291 19.85 -3.49 3.22
CA GLU A 291 19.42 -4.63 4.05
C GLU A 291 20.56 -5.61 4.36
N GLU A 292 21.46 -5.84 3.41
CA GLU A 292 22.60 -6.75 3.56
C GLU A 292 23.89 -6.03 4.02
N GLY A 293 23.82 -4.73 4.30
CA GLY A 293 24.98 -3.94 4.75
C GLY A 293 26.09 -3.81 3.70
N LEU A 294 25.76 -3.93 2.41
CA LEU A 294 26.67 -3.71 1.28
C LEU A 294 26.78 -2.23 0.90
N LEU A 295 25.85 -1.39 1.34
CA LEU A 295 25.77 0.01 1.00
C LEU A 295 25.33 0.82 2.23
N SER A 296 26.01 1.93 2.51
CA SER A 296 25.63 2.85 3.58
C SER A 296 25.61 4.31 3.13
N PHE A 297 24.66 5.08 3.68
CA PHE A 297 24.39 6.46 3.29
C PHE A 297 24.74 7.43 4.42
N LYS A 298 25.19 8.65 4.08
CA LYS A 298 25.48 9.71 5.06
C LYS A 298 24.21 10.08 5.85
N GLU A 299 23.05 10.06 5.19
CA GLU A 299 21.72 10.32 5.76
C GLU A 299 20.79 9.10 5.61
N PRO A 300 19.72 8.98 6.41
CA PRO A 300 18.72 7.92 6.24
C PRO A 300 18.16 7.87 4.81
N CYS A 301 18.13 6.68 4.21
CA CYS A 301 17.65 6.47 2.86
C CYS A 301 16.42 5.54 2.88
N ASN A 302 15.26 6.09 2.51
CA ASN A 302 13.99 5.38 2.46
C ASN A 302 13.59 5.09 1.01
N CYS A 303 13.96 3.91 0.51
CA CYS A 303 13.64 3.48 -0.86
C CYS A 303 12.14 3.36 -1.12
N TYR A 304 11.34 2.93 -0.14
CA TYR A 304 9.90 2.75 -0.34
C TYR A 304 9.18 4.08 -0.52
N LYS A 305 9.54 5.10 0.27
CA LYS A 305 9.09 6.49 0.06
C LYS A 305 9.42 6.97 -1.34
N MET A 306 10.65 6.74 -1.81
CA MET A 306 11.06 7.12 -3.15
C MET A 306 10.26 6.37 -4.22
N MET A 307 10.00 5.06 -4.06
CA MET A 307 9.18 4.26 -4.98
C MET A 307 7.74 4.78 -5.12
N LEU A 308 7.15 5.29 -4.03
CA LEU A 308 5.86 5.98 -4.07
C LEU A 308 5.97 7.36 -4.72
N GLY A 309 7.02 8.12 -4.41
CA GLY A 309 7.24 9.48 -4.91
C GLY A 309 7.51 9.58 -6.41
N VAL A 310 8.14 8.56 -7.01
CA VAL A 310 8.47 8.55 -8.46
C VAL A 310 7.30 8.20 -9.37
N GLN A 311 6.17 7.79 -8.78
CA GLN A 311 4.93 7.55 -9.53
C GLN A 311 4.46 8.83 -10.22
N ASN A 312 3.77 8.70 -11.34
CA ASN A 312 3.56 9.82 -12.26
C ASN A 312 2.77 10.98 -11.62
N ALA A 313 1.67 10.68 -10.92
CA ALA A 313 0.86 11.72 -10.30
C ALA A 313 1.51 12.28 -9.04
N ASN A 314 2.15 11.43 -8.21
CA ASN A 314 2.93 11.88 -7.06
C ASN A 314 4.06 12.83 -7.47
N LEU A 315 4.74 12.54 -8.58
CA LEU A 315 5.80 13.38 -9.12
C LEU A 315 5.25 14.73 -9.58
N GLN A 316 4.10 14.76 -10.27
CA GLN A 316 3.46 16.01 -10.68
C GLN A 316 3.01 16.85 -9.47
N THR A 317 2.41 16.22 -8.45
CA THR A 317 2.05 16.89 -7.19
C THR A 317 3.29 17.45 -6.48
N TYR A 318 4.41 16.72 -6.47
CA TYR A 318 5.65 17.19 -5.85
C TYR A 318 6.21 18.47 -6.52
N TRP A 319 6.11 18.57 -7.84
CA TRP A 319 6.58 19.74 -8.58
C TRP A 319 5.53 20.86 -8.72
N ASP A 320 4.33 20.65 -8.16
CA ASP A 320 3.17 21.53 -8.27
C ASP A 320 2.91 22.02 -9.70
N ARG A 321 3.06 21.11 -10.67
CA ARG A 321 2.84 21.41 -12.10
C ARG A 321 2.48 20.17 -12.90
N GLN A 322 1.73 20.37 -13.96
CA GLN A 322 1.54 19.39 -15.02
C GLN A 322 2.88 19.16 -15.74
N ILE A 323 3.28 17.91 -15.87
CA ILE A 323 4.51 17.52 -16.57
C ILE A 323 4.12 16.70 -17.78
N GLU A 324 4.53 17.15 -18.96
CA GLU A 324 4.31 16.40 -20.20
C GLU A 324 4.93 15.00 -20.11
N GLU A 325 4.29 14.02 -20.74
CA GLU A 325 4.69 12.61 -20.69
C GLU A 325 6.17 12.41 -21.09
N LYS A 326 6.64 13.13 -22.11
CA LYS A 326 8.03 13.12 -22.59
C LYS A 326 9.03 13.70 -21.58
N ALA A 327 8.58 14.56 -20.68
CA ALA A 327 9.40 15.20 -19.66
C ALA A 327 9.38 14.46 -18.31
N LEU A 328 8.44 13.53 -18.09
CA LEU A 328 8.30 12.79 -16.83
C LEU A 328 9.58 12.06 -16.43
N ASN A 329 10.26 11.41 -17.38
CA ASN A 329 11.47 10.65 -17.07
C ASN A 329 12.64 11.55 -16.63
N ARG A 330 12.73 12.77 -17.17
CA ARG A 330 13.72 13.77 -16.73
C ARG A 330 13.37 14.34 -15.37
N ALA A 331 12.09 14.62 -15.13
CA ALA A 331 11.61 15.05 -13.82
C ALA A 331 11.85 13.98 -12.75
N ARG A 332 11.65 12.70 -13.08
CA ARG A 332 11.91 11.56 -12.20
C ARG A 332 13.37 11.44 -11.83
N ALA A 333 14.26 11.54 -12.81
CA ALA A 333 15.70 11.57 -12.58
C ALA A 333 16.10 12.73 -11.67
N THR A 334 15.56 13.93 -11.91
CA THR A 334 15.81 15.11 -11.08
C THR A 334 15.29 14.94 -9.65
N TYR A 335 14.10 14.37 -9.49
CA TYR A 335 13.51 14.07 -8.19
C TYR A 335 14.40 13.10 -7.40
N ILE A 336 14.76 11.95 -7.99
CA ILE A 336 15.61 10.97 -7.34
C ILE A 336 16.97 11.54 -6.95
N GLN A 337 17.60 12.34 -7.81
CA GLN A 337 18.89 12.98 -7.50
C GLN A 337 18.84 13.89 -6.27
N ARG A 338 17.68 14.48 -5.98
CA ARG A 338 17.44 15.29 -4.77
C ARG A 338 17.09 14.46 -3.54
N GLN A 339 16.62 13.23 -3.71
CA GLN A 339 16.15 12.38 -2.61
C GLN A 339 17.19 11.34 -2.20
N ILE A 340 18.01 10.83 -3.13
CA ILE A 340 19.00 9.80 -2.84
C ILE A 340 20.22 10.43 -2.12
N PRO A 341 20.52 10.02 -0.87
CA PRO A 341 21.64 10.60 -0.14
C PRO A 341 22.99 10.22 -0.75
N GLU A 342 24.03 10.93 -0.33
CA GLU A 342 25.41 10.53 -0.63
C GLU A 342 25.81 9.28 0.15
N LEU A 343 26.64 8.43 -0.45
CA LEU A 343 27.24 7.29 0.23
C LEU A 343 28.21 7.75 1.32
N ARG A 344 28.32 6.98 2.41
CA ARG A 344 29.43 7.16 3.36
C ARG A 344 30.72 6.72 2.68
N GLU A 345 31.75 7.54 2.82
CA GLU A 345 33.12 7.12 2.50
C GLU A 345 33.56 6.13 3.59
N GLU A 346 34.20 5.03 3.17
CA GLU A 346 34.73 3.99 4.07
C GLU A 346 35.82 4.51 5.00
#